data_AF-A0AAN8YJI9-F1
#
_entry.id   AF-A0AAN8YJI9-F1
#
_cell.length_a   1.000
_cell.length_b   1.000
_cell.length_c   1.000
_cell.angle_alpha   90.00
_cell.angle_beta   90.00
_cell.angle_gamma   90.00
#
_symmetry.space_group_name_H-M   'P 1'
#
loop_
_entity.id
_entity.type
_entity.pdbx_description
1 polymer ?
#
loop_
_entity_poly.entity_id
_entity_poly.type
_entity_poly.pdbx_seq_one_letter_code
_entity_poly.pdbx_strand_id
1 'polypeptide(L)'
;MAPAADVEDEIKDEKNPRPLDEDDIALLKTYGLGPYSTSIKKTEKGIKEMTKTIDDLRGIMESDTGLAVPSQWDLVSDKQMMQEEQPLQVARCTKII
;
A
#
# COMPACT_ATOMS: atom_id res chain seq x y z
N MET A 1 17.37 -73.57 -11.34
CA MET A 1 18.30 -72.58 -11.92
C MET A 1 17.47 -71.33 -12.21
N ALA A 2 17.79 -70.23 -11.53
CA ALA A 2 17.27 -68.87 -11.79
C ALA A 2 17.72 -68.40 -13.21
N PRO A 3 17.27 -67.25 -13.77
CA PRO A 3 16.92 -66.04 -13.04
C PRO A 3 15.63 -65.30 -13.46
N ALA A 4 15.03 -64.66 -12.45
CA ALA A 4 14.15 -63.51 -12.57
C ALA A 4 15.04 -62.26 -12.68
N ALA A 5 14.89 -61.48 -13.74
CA ALA A 5 15.62 -60.22 -13.91
C ALA A 5 14.95 -59.30 -14.95
N ASP A 6 13.67 -58.94 -14.77
CA ASP A 6 13.01 -57.96 -15.68
C ASP A 6 11.85 -57.17 -14.99
N VAL A 7 11.93 -56.89 -13.69
CA VAL A 7 10.89 -56.10 -12.97
C VAL A 7 11.44 -54.99 -12.07
N GLU A 8 12.75 -54.72 -12.09
CA GLU A 8 13.36 -53.77 -11.16
C GLU A 8 13.67 -52.38 -11.78
N ASP A 9 13.54 -52.21 -13.10
CA ASP A 9 13.85 -50.94 -13.76
C ASP A 9 12.66 -49.96 -13.86
N GLU A 10 11.42 -50.39 -13.59
CA GLU A 10 10.26 -49.47 -13.63
C GLU A 10 10.05 -48.67 -12.33
N ILE A 11 10.77 -48.97 -11.24
CA ILE A 11 10.50 -48.41 -9.89
C ILE A 11 11.51 -47.30 -9.50
N LYS A 12 12.59 -47.08 -10.26
CA LYS A 12 13.66 -46.15 -9.85
C LYS A 12 13.56 -44.72 -10.40
N ASP A 13 12.68 -44.44 -11.35
CA ASP A 13 12.46 -43.09 -11.90
C ASP A 13 11.41 -42.26 -11.14
N GLU A 14 10.98 -42.70 -9.95
CA GLU A 14 10.02 -41.98 -9.12
C GLU A 14 10.67 -40.91 -8.21
N LYS A 15 12.01 -40.79 -8.20
CA LYS A 15 12.75 -39.91 -7.28
C LYS A 15 13.14 -38.53 -7.82
N ASN A 16 12.88 -38.25 -9.10
CA ASN A 16 13.06 -36.91 -9.62
C ASN A 16 11.82 -36.54 -10.44
N PRO A 17 10.89 -35.74 -9.90
CA PRO A 17 9.73 -35.33 -10.68
C PRO A 17 10.22 -34.66 -11.96
N ARG A 18 9.68 -35.09 -13.11
CA ARG A 18 9.99 -34.47 -14.39
C ARG A 18 9.77 -32.96 -14.25
N PRO A 19 10.71 -32.11 -14.70
CA PRO A 19 10.52 -30.67 -14.63
C PRO A 19 9.24 -30.32 -15.39
N LEU A 20 8.36 -29.56 -14.74
CA LEU A 20 7.10 -29.08 -15.32
C LEU A 20 7.42 -28.34 -16.62
N ASP A 21 6.74 -28.72 -17.70
CA ASP A 21 6.86 -28.01 -18.97
C ASP A 21 6.11 -26.66 -18.92
N GLU A 22 6.33 -25.79 -19.90
CA GLU A 22 5.72 -24.45 -19.93
C GLU A 22 4.18 -24.52 -19.95
N ASP A 23 3.64 -25.59 -20.52
CA ASP A 23 2.20 -25.85 -20.63
C ASP A 23 1.61 -26.35 -19.30
N ASP A 24 2.31 -27.21 -18.57
CA ASP A 24 1.99 -27.64 -17.20
C ASP A 24 1.97 -26.43 -16.26
N ILE A 25 2.96 -25.53 -16.37
CA ILE A 25 3.03 -24.30 -15.58
C ILE A 25 1.85 -23.38 -15.91
N ALA A 26 1.44 -23.28 -17.18
CA ALA A 26 0.28 -22.50 -17.59
C ALA A 26 -1.03 -23.12 -17.07
N LEU A 27 -1.14 -24.45 -17.09
CA LEU A 27 -2.29 -25.17 -16.55
C LEU A 27 -2.38 -24.99 -15.03
N LEU A 28 -1.29 -25.16 -14.28
CA LEU A 28 -1.29 -24.91 -12.82
C LEU A 28 -1.64 -23.46 -12.46
N LYS A 29 -1.14 -22.49 -13.24
CA LYS A 29 -1.46 -21.06 -13.03
C LYS A 29 -2.93 -20.77 -13.29
N THR A 30 -3.56 -21.43 -14.25
CA THR A 30 -4.98 -21.23 -14.58
C THR A 30 -5.92 -22.04 -13.68
N TYR A 31 -5.48 -23.20 -13.18
CA TYR A 31 -6.31 -24.13 -12.41
C TYR A 31 -6.73 -23.65 -11.00
N GLY A 32 -6.18 -22.53 -10.52
CA GLY A 32 -6.56 -21.93 -9.23
C GLY A 32 -7.09 -20.49 -9.31
N LEU A 33 -7.15 -19.90 -10.50
CA LEU A 33 -7.57 -18.51 -10.68
C LEU A 33 -9.04 -18.45 -11.10
N GLY A 34 -9.90 -18.03 -10.17
CA GLY A 34 -11.29 -17.72 -10.49
C GLY A 34 -11.38 -16.63 -11.58
N PRO A 35 -12.46 -16.58 -12.37
CA PRO A 35 -12.62 -15.70 -13.54
C PRO A 35 -12.45 -14.20 -13.22
N TYR A 36 -12.59 -13.82 -11.95
CA TYR A 36 -12.46 -12.44 -11.46
C TYR A 36 -11.10 -12.11 -10.83
N SER A 37 -10.20 -13.09 -10.64
CA SER A 37 -8.92 -12.88 -9.95
C SER A 37 -8.06 -11.83 -10.66
N THR A 38 -8.04 -11.85 -11.99
CA THR A 38 -7.29 -10.91 -12.82
C THR A 38 -7.86 -9.49 -12.74
N SER A 39 -9.19 -9.34 -12.75
CA SER A 39 -9.85 -8.03 -12.62
C SER A 39 -9.69 -7.43 -11.22
N ILE A 40 -9.70 -8.27 -10.17
CA ILE A 40 -9.46 -7.83 -8.79
C ILE A 40 -8.04 -7.29 -8.67
N LYS A 41 -7.03 -8.04 -9.10
CA LYS A 41 -5.62 -7.59 -9.05
C LYS A 41 -5.38 -6.32 -9.85
N LYS A 42 -6.03 -6.17 -11.01
CA LYS A 42 -5.96 -4.95 -11.82
C LYS A 42 -6.54 -3.75 -11.06
N THR A 43 -7.67 -3.94 -10.40
CA THR A 43 -8.34 -2.89 -9.62
C THR A 43 -7.51 -2.50 -8.40
N GLU A 44 -6.96 -3.47 -7.66
CA GLU A 44 -6.06 -3.22 -6.53
C GLU A 44 -4.80 -2.45 -6.94
N LYS A 45 -4.22 -2.79 -8.10
CA LYS A 45 -3.07 -2.06 -8.64
C LYS A 45 -3.44 -0.62 -8.98
N GLY A 46 -4.60 -0.41 -9.63
CA GLY A 46 -5.10 0.92 -9.96
C GLY A 46 -5.38 1.78 -8.72
N ILE A 47 -5.93 1.20 -7.64
CA ILE A 47 -6.12 1.90 -6.36
C ILE A 47 -4.78 2.36 -5.80
N LYS A 48 -3.77 1.49 -5.77
CA LYS A 48 -2.43 1.83 -5.27
C LYS A 48 -1.75 2.92 -6.10
N GLU A 49 -1.91 2.89 -7.42
CA GLU A 49 -1.40 3.94 -8.31
C GLU A 49 -2.09 5.27 -8.04
N MET A 50 -3.42 5.29 -7.91
CA MET A 50 -4.17 6.49 -7.57
C MET A 50 -3.76 7.05 -6.20
N THR A 51 -3.60 6.21 -5.18
CA THR A 51 -3.11 6.65 -3.87
C THR A 51 -1.74 7.30 -3.97
N LYS A 52 -0.80 6.70 -4.71
CA LYS A 52 0.51 7.32 -4.95
C LYS A 52 0.40 8.67 -5.65
N THR A 53 -0.43 8.79 -6.68
CA THR A 53 -0.62 10.09 -7.33
C THR A 53 -1.24 11.12 -6.40
N ILE A 54 -2.14 10.72 -5.51
CA ILE A 54 -2.72 11.63 -4.50
C ILE A 54 -1.66 12.05 -3.49
N ASP A 55 -0.82 11.13 -3.02
CA ASP A 55 0.27 11.43 -2.10
C ASP A 55 1.31 12.35 -2.75
N ASP A 56 1.67 12.10 -4.02
CA ASP A 56 2.59 12.95 -4.79
C ASP A 56 2.01 14.36 -5.01
N LEU A 57 0.69 14.48 -5.24
CA LEU A 57 -0.01 15.77 -5.38
C LEU A 57 -0.18 16.50 -4.05
N ARG A 58 -0.44 15.78 -2.96
CA ARG A 58 -0.56 16.34 -1.61
C ARG A 58 0.80 16.81 -1.07
N GLY A 59 1.90 16.26 -1.62
CA GLY A 59 3.26 16.64 -1.29
C GLY A 59 3.71 16.05 0.05
N ILE A 60 4.84 16.56 0.56
CA ILE A 60 5.39 16.18 1.85
C ILE A 60 4.47 16.75 2.93
N MET A 61 3.90 15.90 3.78
CA MET A 61 3.16 16.33 4.97
C MET A 61 4.06 17.29 5.74
N GLU A 62 3.69 18.58 5.76
CA GLU A 62 4.44 19.59 6.51
C GLU A 62 4.53 19.13 7.96
N SER A 63 5.77 19.02 8.44
CA SER A 63 6.09 18.64 9.82
C SER A 63 5.20 19.42 10.77
N ASP A 64 4.48 18.70 11.63
CA ASP A 64 3.45 19.24 12.54
C ASP A 64 3.93 20.54 13.22
N THR A 65 3.41 21.68 12.74
CA THR A 65 3.72 23.01 13.24
C THR A 65 2.85 23.39 14.44
N GLY A 66 1.95 22.49 14.88
CA GLY A 66 0.94 22.77 15.89
C GLY A 66 -0.17 23.71 15.39
N LEU A 67 -0.21 24.02 14.09
CA LEU A 67 -1.25 24.81 13.44
C LEU A 67 -2.27 23.90 12.76
N ALA A 68 -3.50 24.40 12.61
CA ALA A 68 -4.52 23.74 11.80
C ALA A 68 -4.03 23.61 10.34
N VAL A 69 -4.56 22.60 9.62
CA VAL A 69 -4.22 22.39 8.20
C VAL A 69 -4.57 23.66 7.42
N PRO A 70 -3.73 24.14 6.47
CA PRO A 70 -3.98 25.37 5.72
C PRO A 70 -5.36 25.42 5.02
N SER A 71 -5.89 24.26 4.61
CA SER A 71 -7.23 24.14 4.02
C SER A 71 -8.38 24.46 4.98
N GLN A 72 -8.12 24.51 6.28
CA GLN A 72 -9.08 24.81 7.34
C GLN A 72 -8.94 26.25 7.87
N TRP A 73 -8.02 27.04 7.32
CA TRP A 73 -7.84 28.43 7.75
C TRP A 73 -8.99 29.30 7.24
N ASP A 74 -9.55 30.12 8.14
CA ASP A 74 -10.53 31.13 7.78
C ASP A 74 -9.80 32.47 7.57
N LEU A 75 -9.35 32.69 6.34
CA LEU A 75 -8.60 33.87 5.94
C LEU A 75 -9.33 35.19 6.21
N VAL A 76 -10.67 35.18 6.25
CA VAL A 76 -11.47 36.38 6.48
C VAL A 76 -11.44 36.74 7.96
N SER A 77 -11.71 35.74 8.82
CA SER A 77 -11.62 35.91 10.27
C SER A 77 -10.20 36.21 10.73
N ASP A 78 -9.19 35.55 10.16
CA ASP A 78 -7.77 35.78 10.48
C ASP A 78 -7.36 37.21 10.16
N LYS A 79 -7.82 37.73 9.01
CA LYS A 79 -7.54 39.11 8.60
C LYS A 79 -8.25 40.14 9.48
N GLN A 80 -9.47 39.85 9.91
CA GLN A 80 -10.21 40.71 10.82
C GLN A 80 -9.53 40.75 12.19
N MET A 81 -9.10 39.60 12.71
CA MET A 81 -8.33 39.52 13.96
C MET A 81 -7.04 40.33 13.89
N MET A 82 -6.27 40.25 12.79
CA MET A 82 -5.06 41.07 12.63
C MET A 82 -5.32 42.58 12.50
N GLN A 83 -6.52 43.00 12.10
CA GLN A 83 -6.89 44.42 12.01
C GLN A 83 -7.40 44.97 13.35
N GLU A 84 -8.09 44.15 14.13
CA GLU A 84 -8.69 44.55 15.41
C GLU A 84 -7.70 44.40 16.57
N GLU A 85 -6.85 43.37 16.55
CA GLU A 85 -5.85 43.14 17.60
C GLU A 85 -4.51 43.79 17.26
N GLN A 86 -4.36 45.03 17.70
CA GLN A 86 -3.05 45.70 17.79
C GLN A 86 -2.17 45.00 18.85
N PRO A 87 -0.84 44.89 18.65
CA PRO A 87 0.05 44.13 19.53
C PRO A 87 0.01 44.69 20.96
N LEU A 88 -0.53 43.88 21.88
CA LEU A 88 -0.70 44.25 23.28
C LEU A 88 0.61 44.14 24.05
N GLN A 89 0.86 45.07 24.97
CA GLN A 89 1.97 44.95 25.90
C GLN A 89 1.70 43.80 26.88
N VAL A 90 2.58 42.80 26.87
CA VAL A 90 2.49 41.65 27.76
C VAL A 90 2.91 42.06 29.17
N ALA A 91 2.03 41.82 30.15
CA ALA A 91 2.30 42.06 31.57
C ALA A 91 2.11 40.76 32.38
N ARG A 92 2.79 40.66 33.52
CA ARG A 92 2.63 39.53 34.47
C ARG A 92 1.70 39.94 35.60
N CYS A 93 0.60 39.21 35.77
CA CYS A 93 -0.27 39.36 36.94
C CYS A 93 0.46 38.88 38.21
N THR A 94 0.63 39.75 39.19
CA THR A 94 1.27 39.42 40.48
C THR A 94 0.26 39.21 41.59
N LYS A 95 -0.89 39.88 41.54
CA LYS A 95 -2.00 39.71 42.47
C LYS A 95 -3.31 40.17 41.83
N ILE A 96 -4.38 39.41 42.05
CA ILE A 96 -5.75 39.75 41.67
C ILE A 96 -6.45 40.23 42.96
N ILE A 97 -7.22 41.32 42.87
CA ILE A 97 -7.94 41.94 44.02
C ILE A 97 -9.18 41.14 44.36
#